data_AF-A0A1I2RCI5-F1
#
_entry.id   AF-A0A1I2RCI5-F1
#
_cell.length_a   1.000
_cell.length_b   1.000
_cell.length_c   1.000
_cell.angle_alpha   90.00
_cell.angle_beta   90.00
_cell.angle_gamma   90.00
#
_symmetry.space_group_name_H-M   'P 1'
#
loop_
_entity.id
_entity.type
_entity.pdbx_description
1 polymer ?
#
loop_
_entity_poly.entity_id
_entity_poly.type
_entity_poly.pdbx_seq_one_letter_code
_entity_poly.pdbx_strand_id
1 'polypeptide(L)'
;MAKLNRDEILRGLLQTLVDGWGKGAILEALEALDTATPGDKHRRDKHSVEDRFRGVEALVAEMEMSPEHRRLMTDLARRFDDGRAFPRIGDVRGFLLSHQQNATDLKGRTQGFRRMLPILTRMSPKGLERLIARSHHSGPADLGEISDAIRGAGEDLRGKPQARAETVEPVDTQEVNTPAENAEPNANSSVAPEQGAVPQSNRTKRRRGQGYDIKGAKRS
;
A
#
# COMPACT_ATOMS: atom_id res chain seq x y z
N MET A 1 12.63 -15.63 -45.25
CA MET A 1 12.27 -16.01 -43.87
C MET A 1 11.22 -17.10 -43.94
N ALA A 2 11.56 -18.33 -43.54
CA ALA A 2 10.62 -19.44 -43.58
C ALA A 2 9.49 -19.18 -42.57
N LYS A 3 8.23 -19.19 -43.05
CA LYS A 3 7.07 -19.21 -42.16
C LYS A 3 7.08 -20.58 -41.49
N LEU A 4 7.50 -20.65 -40.24
CA LEU A 4 7.33 -21.85 -39.43
C LEU A 4 5.84 -22.14 -39.35
N ASN A 5 5.44 -23.33 -39.79
CA ASN A 5 4.05 -23.74 -39.73
C ASN A 5 3.63 -23.79 -38.26
N ARG A 6 2.51 -23.14 -37.94
CA ARG A 6 1.95 -23.09 -36.58
C ARG A 6 1.83 -24.49 -35.96
N ASP A 7 1.56 -25.49 -36.79
CA ASP A 7 1.40 -26.88 -36.39
C ASP A 7 2.71 -27.52 -35.92
N GLU A 8 3.85 -27.12 -36.49
CA GLU A 8 5.17 -27.62 -36.07
C GLU A 8 5.53 -27.09 -34.68
N ILE A 9 5.20 -25.82 -34.41
CA ILE A 9 5.41 -25.20 -33.10
C ILE A 9 4.53 -25.86 -32.05
N LEU A 10 3.24 -26.06 -32.35
CA LEU A 10 2.32 -26.73 -31.43
C LEU A 10 2.75 -28.16 -31.15
N ARG A 11 3.18 -28.90 -32.18
CA ARG A 11 3.67 -30.27 -32.04
C ARG A 11 4.93 -30.32 -31.16
N GLY A 12 5.87 -29.39 -31.33
CA GLY A 12 7.07 -29.32 -30.49
C GLY A 12 6.75 -29.07 -29.01
N LEU A 13 5.79 -28.18 -28.76
CA LEU A 13 5.37 -27.84 -27.39
C LEU A 13 4.62 -29.00 -26.72
N LEU A 14 3.72 -29.67 -27.45
CA LEU A 14 3.05 -30.88 -26.97
C LEU A 14 4.04 -32.03 -26.72
N GLN A 15 5.05 -32.20 -27.57
CA GLN A 15 6.09 -33.21 -27.36
C GLN A 15 6.83 -32.98 -26.04
N THR A 16 7.24 -31.73 -25.78
CA THR A 16 7.94 -31.37 -24.53
C THR A 16 7.07 -31.63 -23.30
N LEU A 17 5.76 -31.35 -23.40
CA LEU A 17 4.82 -31.66 -22.31
C LEU A 17 4.67 -33.18 -22.13
N VAL A 18 4.57 -33.96 -23.21
CA VAL A 18 4.43 -35.42 -23.12
C VAL A 18 5.67 -36.04 -22.48
N ASP A 19 6.86 -35.56 -22.84
CA ASP A 19 8.12 -36.07 -22.30
C ASP A 19 8.29 -35.74 -20.81
N GLY A 20 7.81 -34.59 -20.35
CA GLY A 20 7.93 -34.16 -18.95
C GLY A 20 6.87 -34.74 -18.01
N TRP A 21 5.62 -34.88 -18.46
CA TRP A 21 4.48 -35.20 -17.60
C TRP A 21 3.76 -36.51 -17.97
N GLY A 22 4.12 -37.11 -19.09
CA GLY A 22 3.50 -38.31 -19.60
C GLY A 22 2.20 -38.03 -20.36
N LYS A 23 1.91 -38.89 -21.34
CA LYS A 23 0.72 -38.77 -22.22
C LYS A 23 -0.60 -38.80 -21.45
N GLY A 24 -0.70 -39.58 -20.37
CA GLY A 24 -1.93 -39.74 -19.58
C GLY A 24 -2.38 -38.45 -18.93
N ALA A 25 -1.48 -37.73 -18.26
CA ALA A 25 -1.78 -36.47 -17.58
C ALA A 25 -2.24 -35.38 -18.55
N ILE A 26 -1.69 -35.36 -19.77
CA ILE A 26 -2.10 -34.40 -20.80
C ILE A 26 -3.48 -34.71 -21.34
N LEU A 27 -3.79 -35.99 -21.59
CA LEU A 27 -5.12 -36.40 -22.03
C LEU A 27 -6.18 -36.07 -20.99
N GLU A 28 -5.91 -36.37 -19.71
CA GLU A 28 -6.80 -36.01 -18.60
C GLU A 28 -7.04 -34.49 -18.51
N ALA A 29 -5.98 -33.68 -18.68
CA ALA A 29 -6.11 -32.23 -18.67
C ALA A 29 -6.88 -31.69 -19.90
N LEU A 30 -6.69 -32.29 -21.08
CA LEU A 30 -7.44 -31.92 -22.27
C LEU A 30 -8.92 -32.31 -22.16
N GLU A 31 -9.21 -33.48 -21.60
CA GLU A 31 -10.59 -33.92 -21.32
C GLU A 31 -11.28 -33.04 -20.27
N ALA A 32 -10.55 -32.60 -19.24
CA ALA A 32 -11.04 -31.61 -18.27
C ALA A 32 -11.34 -30.24 -18.91
N LEU A 33 -10.63 -29.86 -19.98
CA LEU A 33 -10.91 -28.63 -20.73
C LEU A 33 -12.07 -28.78 -21.71
N ASP A 34 -12.27 -29.96 -22.28
CA ASP A 34 -13.37 -30.24 -23.22
C ASP A 34 -14.72 -30.38 -22.49
N THR A 35 -14.69 -30.95 -21.28
CA THR A 35 -15.86 -30.99 -20.37
C THR A 35 -16.17 -29.63 -19.75
N ALA A 36 -15.20 -28.71 -19.69
CA ALA A 36 -15.42 -27.32 -19.32
C ALA A 36 -16.05 -26.56 -20.49
N THR A 37 -17.35 -26.77 -20.69
CA THR A 37 -18.20 -26.10 -21.69
C THR A 37 -17.80 -24.61 -21.86
N PRO A 38 -17.55 -24.11 -23.08
CA PRO A 38 -17.01 -22.75 -23.32
C PRO A 38 -17.97 -21.58 -22.99
N GLY A 39 -19.08 -21.86 -22.32
CA GLY A 39 -20.05 -20.86 -21.83
C GLY A 39 -19.83 -20.42 -20.38
N ASP A 40 -19.20 -21.25 -19.55
CA ASP A 40 -18.98 -20.90 -18.14
C ASP A 40 -17.56 -20.36 -17.96
N LYS A 41 -17.43 -19.05 -18.14
CA LYS A 41 -16.37 -18.26 -17.51
C LYS A 41 -16.56 -18.33 -16.00
N HIS A 42 -16.26 -19.49 -15.42
CA HIS A 42 -16.13 -19.66 -13.99
C HIS A 42 -15.01 -18.73 -13.52
N ARG A 43 -15.43 -17.51 -13.11
CA ARG A 43 -14.97 -16.94 -11.85
C ARG A 43 -14.95 -18.10 -10.88
N ARG A 44 -13.76 -18.58 -10.56
CA ARG A 44 -13.55 -19.47 -9.42
C ARG A 44 -13.94 -18.67 -8.19
N ASP A 45 -15.23 -18.64 -7.90
CA ASP A 45 -15.76 -18.32 -6.61
C ASP A 45 -15.25 -19.40 -5.67
N LYS A 46 -14.09 -19.13 -5.06
CA LYS A 46 -13.65 -19.78 -3.84
C LYS A 46 -14.57 -19.36 -2.70
N HIS A 47 -15.83 -19.75 -2.76
CA HIS A 47 -16.75 -19.75 -1.64
C HIS A 47 -16.43 -20.96 -0.76
N SER A 48 -15.45 -20.82 0.14
CA SER A 48 -15.24 -21.75 1.25
C SER A 48 -14.33 -21.18 2.36
N VAL A 49 -14.46 -19.90 2.75
CA VAL A 49 -14.01 -19.38 4.07
C VAL A 49 -14.81 -18.11 4.42
N GLU A 50 -16.14 -18.17 4.34
CA GLU A 50 -17.03 -17.01 4.37
C GLU A 50 -17.28 -16.39 5.75
N ASP A 51 -16.52 -16.76 6.79
CA ASP A 51 -16.87 -16.37 8.16
C ASP A 51 -15.71 -15.75 8.98
N ARG A 52 -14.65 -15.22 8.34
CA ARG A 52 -13.53 -14.59 9.09
C ARG A 52 -12.92 -13.32 8.53
N PHE A 53 -13.36 -12.83 7.37
CA PHE A 53 -12.97 -11.50 6.94
C PHE A 53 -14.16 -10.58 7.12
N ARG A 54 -14.38 -10.16 8.37
CA ARG A 54 -14.99 -8.83 8.60
C ARG A 54 -14.23 -7.86 7.70
N GLY A 55 -14.94 -7.21 6.78
CA GLY A 55 -14.37 -6.26 5.83
C GLY A 55 -13.49 -5.23 6.54
N VAL A 56 -12.62 -4.57 5.79
CA VAL A 56 -11.74 -3.56 6.35
C VAL A 56 -12.54 -2.44 7.03
N GLU A 57 -13.75 -2.18 6.53
CA GLU A 57 -14.73 -1.28 7.15
C GLU A 57 -15.02 -1.59 8.62
N ALA A 58 -15.17 -2.86 8.99
CA ALA A 58 -15.43 -3.26 10.37
C ALA A 58 -14.26 -2.92 11.31
N LEU A 59 -13.02 -2.98 10.81
CA LEU A 59 -11.84 -2.58 11.58
C LEU A 59 -11.86 -1.09 11.89
N VAL A 60 -12.38 -0.26 10.98
CA VAL A 60 -12.50 1.19 11.17
C VAL A 60 -13.63 1.51 12.14
N ALA A 61 -14.74 0.77 12.09
CA ALA A 61 -15.89 0.97 12.97
C ALA A 61 -15.53 0.77 14.46
N GLU A 62 -14.60 -0.14 14.77
CA GLU A 62 -14.12 -0.41 16.13
C GLU A 62 -13.16 0.68 16.66
N MET A 63 -12.71 1.63 15.83
CA MET A 63 -11.76 2.67 16.26
C MET A 63 -12.46 3.91 16.84
N GLU A 64 -11.94 4.40 17.95
CA GLU A 64 -12.32 5.69 18.54
C GLU A 64 -11.62 6.84 17.81
N MET A 65 -12.40 7.68 17.12
CA MET A 65 -11.90 8.82 16.36
C MET A 65 -13.01 9.85 16.14
N SER A 66 -12.63 11.08 15.77
CA SER A 66 -13.55 12.15 15.41
C SER A 66 -14.54 11.69 14.32
N PRO A 67 -15.82 12.11 14.37
CA PRO A 67 -16.84 11.67 13.41
C PRO A 67 -16.47 12.00 11.95
N GLU A 68 -15.81 13.14 11.72
CA GLU A 68 -15.34 13.54 10.39
C GLU A 68 -14.24 12.60 9.88
N HIS A 69 -13.25 12.32 10.72
CA HIS A 69 -12.15 11.41 10.40
C HIS A 69 -12.65 10.00 10.17
N ARG A 70 -13.59 9.53 10.99
CA ARG A 70 -14.25 8.23 10.85
C ARG A 70 -14.96 8.12 9.50
N ARG A 71 -15.69 9.16 9.07
CA ARG A 71 -16.36 9.18 7.77
C ARG A 71 -15.37 9.01 6.61
N LEU A 72 -14.26 9.75 6.63
CA LEU A 72 -13.20 9.64 5.60
C LEU A 72 -12.54 8.27 5.61
N MET A 73 -12.25 7.73 6.79
CA MET A 73 -11.64 6.41 6.94
C MET A 73 -12.57 5.29 6.46
N THR A 74 -13.88 5.43 6.72
CA THR A 74 -14.91 4.49 6.27
C THR A 74 -15.03 4.52 4.74
N ASP A 75 -15.04 5.70 4.11
CA ASP A 75 -15.03 5.82 2.64
C ASP A 75 -13.76 5.19 2.03
N LEU A 76 -12.59 5.45 2.63
CA LEU A 76 -11.34 4.83 2.18
C LEU A 76 -11.38 3.31 2.32
N ALA A 77 -11.88 2.78 3.45
CA ALA A 77 -12.00 1.34 3.69
C ALA A 77 -12.96 0.68 2.69
N ARG A 78 -14.11 1.31 2.43
CA ARG A 78 -15.07 0.83 1.42
C ARG A 78 -14.44 0.78 0.02
N ARG A 79 -13.77 1.86 -0.40
CA ARG A 79 -13.05 1.89 -1.68
C ARG A 79 -11.93 0.86 -1.74
N PHE A 80 -11.28 0.57 -0.62
CA PHE A 80 -10.24 -0.44 -0.54
C PHE A 80 -10.80 -1.85 -0.73
N ASP A 81 -11.89 -2.18 -0.04
CA ASP A 81 -12.60 -3.46 -0.17
C ASP A 81 -13.14 -3.64 -1.59
N ASP A 82 -13.68 -2.58 -2.21
CA ASP A 82 -14.10 -2.55 -3.62
C ASP A 82 -12.93 -2.65 -4.63
N GLY A 83 -11.69 -2.62 -4.17
CA GLY A 83 -10.49 -2.63 -5.03
C GLY A 83 -10.26 -1.34 -5.81
N ARG A 84 -10.99 -0.26 -5.52
CA ARG A 84 -10.84 1.05 -6.15
C ARG A 84 -9.66 1.82 -5.57
N ALA A 85 -9.43 1.72 -4.26
CA ALA A 85 -8.25 2.25 -3.59
C ALA A 85 -7.21 1.16 -3.39
N PHE A 86 -5.96 1.42 -3.79
CA PHE A 86 -4.84 0.47 -3.70
C PHE A 86 -5.20 -0.91 -4.30
N PRO A 87 -5.53 -0.96 -5.61
CA PRO A 87 -5.96 -2.20 -6.27
C PRO A 87 -4.92 -3.32 -6.15
N ARG A 88 -3.63 -2.99 -6.10
CA ARG A 88 -2.52 -3.94 -6.04
C ARG A 88 -1.84 -3.90 -4.67
N ILE A 89 -1.25 -5.03 -4.27
CA ILE A 89 -0.41 -5.08 -3.07
C ILE A 89 0.85 -4.20 -3.19
N GLY A 90 1.33 -3.97 -4.42
CA GLY A 90 2.42 -3.05 -4.71
C GLY A 90 2.11 -1.62 -4.29
N ASP A 91 0.87 -1.17 -4.50
CA ASP A 91 0.42 0.18 -4.14
C ASP A 91 0.44 0.36 -2.62
N VAL A 92 -0.02 -0.66 -1.88
CA VAL A 92 0.04 -0.68 -0.41
C VAL A 92 1.48 -0.65 0.09
N ARG A 93 2.39 -1.41 -0.55
CA ARG A 93 3.82 -1.38 -0.23
C ARG A 93 4.43 -0.02 -0.53
N GLY A 94 4.09 0.60 -1.65
CA GLY A 94 4.54 1.93 -2.04
C GLY A 94 4.11 3.00 -1.04
N PHE A 95 2.85 2.96 -0.60
CA PHE A 95 2.37 3.83 0.46
C PHE A 95 3.16 3.65 1.76
N LEU A 96 3.31 2.41 2.24
CA LEU A 96 4.07 2.15 3.47
C LEU A 96 5.53 2.60 3.36
N LEU A 97 6.16 2.39 2.22
CA LEU A 97 7.54 2.83 1.96
C LEU A 97 7.67 4.36 1.99
N SER A 98 6.70 5.08 1.39
CA SER A 98 6.66 6.56 1.43
C SER A 98 6.54 7.13 2.85
N HIS A 99 6.00 6.35 3.77
CA HIS A 99 5.87 6.66 5.20
C HIS A 99 6.93 5.97 6.07
N GLN A 100 8.05 5.53 5.47
CA GLN A 100 9.18 4.90 6.16
C GLN A 100 8.80 3.66 6.99
N GLN A 101 7.76 2.93 6.57
CA GLN A 101 7.34 1.67 7.18
C GLN A 101 7.83 0.48 6.35
N ASN A 102 8.35 -0.54 7.03
CA ASN A 102 8.78 -1.77 6.38
C ASN A 102 7.57 -2.58 5.87
N ALA A 103 7.61 -2.95 4.59
CA ALA A 103 6.50 -3.62 3.90
C ALA A 103 6.90 -5.00 3.30
N THR A 104 8.07 -5.52 3.69
CA THR A 104 8.68 -6.77 3.17
C THR A 104 7.82 -8.01 3.44
N ASP A 105 7.19 -8.09 4.62
CA ASP A 105 6.45 -9.29 5.06
C ASP A 105 4.94 -9.26 4.81
N LEU A 106 4.48 -8.44 3.85
CA LEU A 106 3.06 -8.35 3.51
C LEU A 106 2.62 -9.53 2.64
N LYS A 107 1.76 -10.38 3.21
CA LYS A 107 1.16 -11.55 2.58
C LYS A 107 -0.12 -11.22 1.79
N GLY A 108 -0.76 -10.08 2.05
CA GLY A 108 -2.01 -9.70 1.39
C GLY A 108 -2.42 -8.25 1.61
N ARG A 109 -3.39 -7.78 0.81
CA ARG A 109 -3.93 -6.41 0.85
C ARG A 109 -4.52 -6.07 2.23
N THR A 110 -5.37 -6.92 2.79
CA THR A 110 -5.99 -6.69 4.12
C THR A 110 -4.96 -6.56 5.24
N GLN A 111 -3.91 -7.39 5.23
CA GLN A 111 -2.80 -7.26 6.19
C GLN A 111 -2.05 -5.94 6.00
N GLY A 112 -1.89 -5.51 4.75
CA GLY A 112 -1.33 -4.22 4.39
C GLY A 112 -2.16 -3.06 4.94
N PHE A 113 -3.48 -3.09 4.76
CA PHE A 113 -4.35 -2.06 5.31
C PHE A 113 -4.24 -1.94 6.83
N ARG A 114 -4.18 -3.06 7.56
CA ARG A 114 -3.95 -3.04 9.02
C ARG A 114 -2.64 -2.36 9.41
N ARG A 115 -1.60 -2.48 8.58
CA ARG A 115 -0.32 -1.79 8.78
C ARG A 115 -0.39 -0.31 8.40
N MET A 116 -1.30 0.07 7.50
CA MET A 116 -1.54 1.47 7.14
C MET A 116 -2.32 2.22 8.23
N LEU A 117 -3.22 1.53 8.96
CA LEU A 117 -4.10 2.16 9.96
C LEU A 117 -3.38 3.13 10.93
N PRO A 118 -2.25 2.77 11.57
CA PRO A 118 -1.53 3.69 12.47
C PRO A 118 -1.04 4.98 11.80
N ILE A 119 -0.77 4.95 10.49
CA ILE A 119 -0.38 6.13 9.72
C ILE A 119 -1.63 6.94 9.38
N LEU A 120 -2.68 6.26 8.91
CA LEU A 120 -3.93 6.89 8.50
C LEU A 120 -4.64 7.58 9.68
N THR A 121 -4.51 7.06 10.90
CA THR A 121 -5.06 7.72 12.11
C THR A 121 -4.28 8.97 12.52
N ARG A 122 -3.00 9.04 12.17
CA ARG A 122 -2.14 10.21 12.44
C ARG A 122 -2.23 11.29 11.36
N MET A 123 -2.73 10.95 10.17
CA MET A 123 -2.92 11.92 9.09
C MET A 123 -4.05 12.90 9.42
N SER A 124 -3.88 14.16 9.02
CA SER A 124 -4.97 15.14 9.10
C SER A 124 -6.11 14.78 8.14
N PRO A 125 -7.36 15.22 8.41
CA PRO A 125 -8.50 14.99 7.52
C PRO A 125 -8.24 15.42 6.07
N LYS A 126 -7.64 16.61 5.87
CA LYS A 126 -7.22 17.09 4.54
C LYS A 126 -6.20 16.17 3.87
N GLY A 127 -5.31 15.56 4.64
CA GLY A 127 -4.36 14.57 4.13
C GLY A 127 -5.08 13.32 3.62
N LEU A 128 -6.07 12.83 4.37
CA LEU A 128 -6.89 11.67 4.01
C LEU A 128 -7.70 11.94 2.74
N GLU A 129 -8.31 13.12 2.60
CA GLU A 129 -9.01 13.52 1.37
C GLU A 129 -8.08 13.49 0.15
N ARG A 130 -6.89 14.09 0.29
CA ARG A 130 -5.86 14.05 -0.78
C ARG A 130 -5.38 12.64 -1.07
N LEU A 131 -5.34 11.76 -0.07
CA LEU A 131 -4.98 10.36 -0.27
C LEU A 131 -6.09 9.63 -1.03
N ILE A 132 -7.35 9.81 -0.64
CA ILE A 132 -8.51 9.20 -1.31
C ILE A 132 -8.57 9.63 -2.78
N ALA A 133 -8.34 10.92 -3.06
CA ALA A 133 -8.29 11.45 -4.41
C ALA A 133 -7.18 10.80 -5.27
N ARG A 134 -5.99 10.61 -4.69
CA ARG A 134 -4.82 10.03 -5.39
C ARG A 134 -4.76 8.51 -5.40
N SER A 135 -5.54 7.84 -4.55
CA SER A 135 -5.48 6.38 -4.36
C SER A 135 -5.79 5.56 -5.62
N HIS A 136 -6.45 6.17 -6.61
CA HIS A 136 -6.74 5.58 -7.92
C HIS A 136 -5.56 5.62 -8.89
N HIS A 137 -4.55 6.45 -8.62
CA HIS A 137 -3.39 6.70 -9.49
C HIS A 137 -2.11 6.29 -8.77
N SER A 138 -2.03 5.03 -8.34
CA SER A 138 -0.79 4.47 -7.78
C SER A 138 0.14 3.97 -8.89
N GLY A 139 0.37 4.80 -9.90
CA GLY A 139 1.53 4.66 -10.78
C GLY A 139 2.77 5.24 -10.10
N PRO A 140 3.99 4.87 -10.53
CA PRO A 140 5.17 5.69 -10.22
C PRO A 140 4.79 7.14 -10.55
N ALA A 141 5.01 8.06 -9.61
CA ALA A 141 4.71 9.48 -9.76
C ALA A 141 5.01 9.88 -11.20
N ASP A 142 3.99 10.32 -11.94
CA ASP A 142 4.07 10.46 -13.38
C ASP A 142 5.30 11.31 -13.66
N LEU A 143 6.37 10.67 -14.13
CA LEU A 143 7.65 11.34 -14.30
C LEU A 143 7.51 12.47 -15.32
N GLY A 144 6.41 12.48 -16.09
CA GLY A 144 5.92 13.61 -16.87
C GLY A 144 5.66 14.85 -16.02
N GLU A 145 4.85 14.79 -14.96
CA GLU A 145 4.56 15.97 -14.12
C GLU A 145 5.81 16.51 -13.43
N ILE A 146 6.70 15.62 -12.98
CA ILE A 146 8.00 16.01 -12.39
C ILE A 146 8.92 16.59 -13.48
N SER A 147 8.97 15.99 -14.67
CA SER A 147 9.77 16.51 -15.80
C SER A 147 9.27 17.85 -16.29
N ASP A 148 7.96 18.08 -16.32
CA ASP A 148 7.35 19.34 -16.76
C ASP A 148 7.56 20.45 -15.73
N ALA A 149 7.48 20.14 -14.43
CA ALA A 149 7.84 21.07 -13.37
C ALA A 149 9.33 21.46 -13.41
N ILE A 150 10.22 20.49 -13.67
CA ILE A 150 11.66 20.75 -13.84
C ILE A 150 11.93 21.55 -15.12
N ARG A 151 11.23 21.24 -16.22
CA ARG A 151 11.37 21.96 -17.50
C ARG A 151 10.91 23.42 -17.37
N GLY A 152 9.77 23.66 -16.74
CA GLY A 152 9.26 25.02 -16.49
C GLY A 152 10.21 25.84 -15.60
N ALA A 153 10.77 25.24 -14.55
CA ALA A 153 11.76 25.92 -13.70
C ALA A 153 13.08 26.22 -14.43
N GLY A 154 13.46 25.41 -15.43
CA GLY A 154 14.64 25.63 -16.26
C GLY A 154 14.49 26.75 -17.28
N GLU A 155 13.28 26.98 -17.80
CA GLU A 155 12.98 28.08 -18.74
C GLU A 155 13.00 29.44 -18.04
N ASP A 156 12.48 29.54 -16.82
CA ASP A 156 12.51 30.77 -16.01
C ASP A 156 13.95 31.22 -15.66
N LEU A 157 14.87 30.28 -15.50
CA LEU A 157 16.29 30.57 -15.21
C LEU A 157 17.10 30.97 -16.46
N ARG A 158 16.66 30.59 -17.66
CA ARG A 158 17.33 30.99 -18.92
C ARG A 158 16.77 32.26 -19.55
N GLY A 159 15.61 32.75 -19.09
CA GLY A 159 14.89 33.87 -19.70
C GLY A 159 15.24 35.28 -19.21
N LYS A 160 16.06 35.46 -18.17
CA LYS A 160 16.49 36.81 -17.73
C LYS A 160 17.96 37.06 -18.02
N PRO A 161 18.33 37.60 -19.19
CA PRO A 161 19.53 38.39 -19.29
C PRO A 161 19.36 39.60 -18.37
N GLN A 162 19.91 39.50 -17.15
CA GLN A 162 20.17 40.66 -16.30
C GLN A 162 21.18 41.53 -17.06
N ALA A 163 20.65 42.48 -17.83
CA ALA A 163 21.38 43.64 -18.27
C ALA A 163 21.86 44.38 -17.01
N ARG A 164 23.13 44.16 -16.65
CA ARG A 164 23.90 45.03 -15.77
C ARG A 164 23.93 46.41 -16.43
N ALA A 165 23.04 47.29 -16.00
CA ALA A 165 23.24 48.73 -16.08
C ALA A 165 23.73 49.17 -14.70
N GLU A 166 25.03 49.40 -14.62
CA GLU A 166 25.66 50.20 -13.58
C GLU A 166 25.02 51.59 -13.56
N THR A 167 24.52 52.03 -12.41
CA THR A 167 24.57 53.45 -12.05
C THR A 167 24.74 53.53 -10.55
N VAL A 168 25.94 53.95 -10.17
CA VAL A 168 26.39 54.30 -8.83
C VAL A 168 25.76 55.64 -8.48
N GLU A 169 25.04 55.72 -7.36
CA GLU A 169 24.82 56.97 -6.63
C GLU A 169 25.14 56.68 -5.14
N PRO A 170 26.12 57.37 -4.54
CA PRO A 170 26.32 57.39 -3.10
C PRO A 170 25.37 58.43 -2.49
N VAL A 171 25.23 58.44 -1.16
CA VAL A 171 24.95 59.60 -0.27
C VAL A 171 23.85 59.33 0.78
N ASP A 172 24.34 59.38 2.03
CA ASP A 172 23.77 59.86 3.28
C ASP A 172 22.51 59.25 3.91
N THR A 173 22.77 58.64 5.09
CA THR A 173 22.23 59.03 6.40
C THR A 173 20.70 59.04 6.56
N GLN A 174 20.17 58.03 7.27
CA GLN A 174 19.49 58.32 8.54
C GLN A 174 19.28 57.08 9.42
N GLU A 175 19.84 57.22 10.61
CA GLU A 175 19.59 56.52 11.85
C GLU A 175 18.12 56.67 12.28
N VAL A 176 17.40 55.55 12.48
CA VAL A 176 16.19 55.53 13.32
C VAL A 176 16.27 54.34 14.25
N ASN A 177 16.66 54.65 15.48
CA ASN A 177 16.35 53.92 16.70
C ASN A 177 14.83 53.72 16.83
N THR A 178 14.35 52.53 17.18
CA THR A 178 13.59 52.35 18.45
C THR A 178 13.40 50.87 18.83
N PRO A 179 13.31 50.58 20.15
CA PRO A 179 13.42 49.27 20.77
C PRO A 179 12.06 48.72 21.28
N ALA A 180 12.03 47.43 21.63
CA ALA A 180 11.29 46.81 22.74
C ALA A 180 11.34 45.29 22.49
N GLU A 181 12.14 44.52 23.24
CA GLU A 181 11.78 44.06 24.59
C GLU A 181 10.51 43.18 24.56
N ASN A 182 10.73 41.87 24.41
CA ASN A 182 9.97 40.89 25.17
C ASN A 182 10.83 39.64 25.32
N ALA A 183 11.58 39.66 26.41
CA ALA A 183 12.18 38.50 27.02
C ALA A 183 11.08 37.74 27.76
N GLU A 184 10.85 36.47 27.40
CA GLU A 184 10.32 35.50 28.35
C GLU A 184 11.19 34.23 28.32
N PRO A 185 11.94 33.96 29.40
CA PRO A 185 12.61 32.69 29.60
C PRO A 185 11.65 31.73 30.32
N ASN A 186 11.09 30.75 29.61
CA ASN A 186 10.44 29.63 30.31
C ASN A 186 11.47 28.54 30.63
N ALA A 187 12.12 28.72 31.77
CA ALA A 187 12.79 27.66 32.51
C ALA A 187 11.76 26.96 33.40
N ASN A 188 11.37 25.74 33.02
CA ASN A 188 10.84 24.75 33.95
C ASN A 188 11.59 23.43 33.67
N SER A 189 12.59 23.12 34.49
CA SER A 189 12.45 22.25 35.68
C SER A 189 12.22 20.80 35.22
N SER A 190 13.27 19.98 35.05
CA SER A 190 14.05 19.34 36.12
C SER A 190 13.18 18.59 37.13
N VAL A 191 12.75 17.38 36.77
CA VAL A 191 12.39 16.34 37.75
C VAL A 191 12.89 14.97 37.26
N ALA A 192 13.93 14.52 37.96
CA ALA A 192 14.30 13.16 38.36
C ALA A 192 14.43 12.00 37.32
N PRO A 193 15.50 11.19 37.47
CA PRO A 193 15.60 9.85 36.88
C PRO A 193 14.94 8.84 37.84
N GLU A 194 13.80 8.26 37.45
CA GLU A 194 13.26 7.12 38.20
C GLU A 194 13.77 5.80 37.61
N GLN A 195 14.59 5.16 38.43
CA GLN A 195 15.06 3.81 38.31
C GLN A 195 13.90 2.83 38.43
N GLY A 196 13.96 1.75 37.65
CA GLY A 196 13.50 0.44 38.10
C GLY A 196 12.03 0.11 37.85
N ALA A 197 11.81 -0.78 36.88
CA ALA A 197 11.06 -2.01 37.13
C ALA A 197 11.24 -2.97 35.95
N VAL A 198 11.92 -4.07 36.22
CA VAL A 198 11.85 -5.30 35.44
C VAL A 198 10.59 -6.05 35.89
N PRO A 199 9.60 -6.33 35.01
CA PRO A 199 8.70 -7.44 35.24
C PRO A 199 8.97 -8.55 34.22
N GLN A 200 9.70 -9.54 34.73
CA GLN A 200 9.39 -10.97 34.65
C GLN A 200 8.83 -11.54 33.33
N SER A 201 9.67 -12.38 32.73
CA SER A 201 9.35 -13.53 31.89
C SER A 201 8.03 -14.23 32.24
N ASN A 202 6.97 -13.93 31.49
CA ASN A 202 5.81 -14.81 31.42
C ASN A 202 6.06 -15.94 30.42
N ARG A 203 6.70 -16.96 30.98
CA ARG A 203 6.81 -18.34 30.50
C ARG A 203 5.41 -18.95 30.39
N THR A 204 4.67 -18.66 29.32
CA THR A 204 3.37 -19.30 29.10
C THR A 204 3.55 -20.67 28.45
N LYS A 205 3.41 -21.67 29.32
CA LYS A 205 3.18 -23.09 29.12
C LYS A 205 2.66 -23.49 27.72
N ARG A 206 3.43 -24.40 27.14
CA ARG A 206 2.97 -25.61 26.44
C ARG A 206 1.50 -25.97 26.75
N ARG A 207 0.66 -25.98 25.72
CA ARG A 207 -0.47 -26.92 25.64
C ARG A 207 -0.31 -27.75 24.37
N ARG A 208 0.34 -28.91 24.55
CA ARG A 208 0.05 -30.11 23.77
C ARG A 208 -1.35 -30.56 24.19
N GLY A 209 -2.21 -30.75 23.21
CA GLY A 209 -3.56 -31.27 23.33
C GLY A 209 -4.25 -30.91 22.02
N GLN A 210 -4.90 -31.81 21.30
CA GLN A 210 -5.35 -33.15 21.62
C GLN A 210 -5.74 -33.71 20.26
N GLY A 211 -5.20 -34.87 19.89
CA GLY A 211 -5.63 -35.56 18.68
C GLY A 211 -7.09 -35.97 18.83
N TYR A 212 -7.94 -35.52 17.91
CA TYR A 212 -9.28 -36.06 17.76
C TYR A 212 -9.22 -37.12 16.68
N ASP A 213 -9.38 -38.36 17.14
CA ASP A 213 -9.56 -39.58 16.38
C ASP A 213 -11.01 -39.59 15.87
N ILE A 214 -11.22 -39.25 14.59
CA ILE A 214 -12.56 -39.29 13.98
C ILE A 214 -12.77 -40.69 13.41
N LYS A 215 -13.19 -41.60 14.29
CA LYS A 215 -13.76 -42.89 13.89
C LYS A 215 -15.21 -42.70 13.45
N GLY A 216 -15.45 -43.02 12.17
CA GLY A 216 -16.54 -43.87 11.75
C GLY A 216 -17.96 -43.31 11.81
N ALA A 217 -18.52 -43.03 10.64
CA ALA A 217 -19.95 -43.21 10.39
C ALA A 217 -20.13 -43.88 9.03
N LYS A 218 -20.32 -45.20 9.06
CA LYS A 218 -20.97 -45.95 7.98
C LYS A 218 -22.47 -45.61 8.02
N ARG A 219 -23.04 -45.24 6.88
CA ARG A 219 -24.46 -45.38 6.54
C ARG A 219 -24.45 -45.93 5.11
N SER A 220 -24.74 -47.22 4.98
CA SER A 220 -26.03 -47.80 4.59
C SER A 220 -26.22 -47.74 3.10
#